data_AF-A0A4S1XD65-F1
#
_entry.id   AF-A0A4S1XD65-F1
#
_cell.length_a   1.000
_cell.length_b   1.000
_cell.length_c   1.000
_cell.angle_alpha   90.00
_cell.angle_beta   90.00
_cell.angle_gamma   90.00
#
_symmetry.space_group_name_H-M   'P 1'
#
loop_
_entity.id
_entity.type
_entity.pdbx_description
1 polymer ?
#
loop_
_entity_poly.entity_id
_entity_poly.type
_entity_poly.pdbx_seq_one_letter_code
_entity_poly.pdbx_strand_id
1 'polypeptide(L)'
;MPLVLLVPLGGPDEGAGPVPRSMPLAAPAASPPLAAAYERSLFGAPAQAEDAAPGDAPELVGVVGRLGADAVALVRTADGATRALQIGESVDGWQLASLAIDAAFFTRGAQRVRVPLPAG
;
A
#
# COMPACT_ATOMS: atom_id res chain seq x y z
N MET A 1 1.90 37.29 71.30
CA MET A 1 2.86 38.41 71.41
C MET A 1 3.94 37.95 72.37
N PRO A 2 5.21 37.76 71.96
CA PRO A 2 5.98 38.67 71.11
C PRO A 2 6.61 38.03 69.84
N LEU A 3 6.93 38.94 68.92
CA LEU A 3 7.80 38.85 67.74
C LEU A 3 9.29 38.73 68.13
N VAL A 4 10.17 38.56 67.11
CA VAL A 4 11.66 38.69 67.07
C VAL A 4 12.35 37.32 66.89
N LEU A 5 13.17 37.00 65.88
CA LEU A 5 13.89 37.74 64.83
C LEU A 5 14.23 36.79 63.66
N LEU A 6 14.18 37.29 62.41
CA LEU A 6 14.83 36.67 61.25
C LEU A 6 16.34 36.88 61.35
N VAL A 7 17.11 35.80 61.24
CA VAL A 7 18.54 35.82 60.88
C VAL A 7 18.68 35.02 59.59
N PRO A 8 19.13 35.63 58.47
CA PRO A 8 19.58 34.84 57.33
C PRO A 8 20.96 34.29 57.70
N LEU A 9 21.00 33.02 58.12
CA LEU A 9 22.25 32.29 58.09
C LEU A 9 22.53 32.00 56.62
N GLY A 10 23.41 32.82 56.02
CA GLY A 10 23.95 32.57 54.70
C GLY A 10 24.52 31.17 54.65
N GLY A 11 23.74 30.26 54.04
CA GLY A 11 24.21 28.94 53.66
C GLY A 11 25.22 29.09 52.52
N PRO A 12 26.30 28.30 52.52
CA PRO A 12 27.28 28.32 51.46
C PRO A 12 26.57 28.10 50.12
N ASP A 13 26.97 28.88 49.14
CA ASP A 13 26.65 28.76 47.72
C ASP A 13 26.71 27.28 47.31
N GLU A 14 25.56 26.60 47.36
CA GLU A 14 25.43 25.23 46.93
C GLU A 14 25.51 25.30 45.42
N GLY A 15 26.71 24.99 44.92
CA GLY A 15 27.15 25.27 43.58
C GLY A 15 26.06 25.01 42.56
N ALA A 16 25.62 26.09 41.93
CA ALA A 16 24.95 26.04 40.65
C ALA A 16 25.90 25.34 39.68
N GLY A 17 25.78 24.01 39.61
CA GLY A 17 26.47 23.20 38.62
C GLY A 17 26.21 23.81 37.25
N PRO A 18 27.22 23.91 36.39
CA PRO A 18 27.08 24.59 35.11
C PRO A 18 25.91 23.97 34.34
N VAL A 19 24.85 24.74 34.14
CA VAL A 19 23.77 24.36 33.22
C VAL A 19 24.43 24.06 31.87
N PRO A 20 24.25 22.85 31.31
CA PRO A 20 24.87 22.52 30.04
C PRO A 20 24.36 23.51 29.00
N ARG A 21 25.27 24.34 28.49
CA ARG A 21 24.95 25.27 27.41
C ARG A 21 24.49 24.44 26.23
N SER A 22 23.25 24.64 25.78
CA SER A 22 22.74 24.03 24.56
C SER A 22 23.65 24.42 23.40
N MET A 23 24.41 23.46 22.90
CA MET A 23 25.23 23.66 21.71
C MET A 23 24.31 23.88 20.50
N PRO A 24 24.67 24.78 19.55
CA PRO A 24 23.90 24.93 18.33
C PRO A 24 23.87 23.59 17.58
N LEU A 25 22.67 23.21 17.12
CA LEU A 25 22.50 22.03 16.28
C LEU A 25 23.33 22.25 15.00
N ALA A 26 24.31 21.37 14.77
CA ALA A 26 25.13 21.43 13.57
C ALA A 26 24.21 21.37 12.33
N ALA A 27 24.41 22.28 11.39
CA ALA A 27 23.72 22.22 10.12
C ALA A 27 24.05 20.87 9.45
N PRO A 28 23.06 20.18 8.85
CA PRO A 28 23.34 18.99 8.07
C PRO A 28 24.35 19.33 6.97
N ALA A 29 25.23 18.38 6.66
CA ALA A 29 26.13 18.50 5.52
C ALA A 29 25.33 18.85 4.26
N ALA A 30 25.95 19.65 3.38
CA ALA A 30 25.33 20.29 2.22
C ALA A 30 24.19 19.49 1.58
N SER A 31 23.04 20.15 1.39
CA SER A 31 21.89 19.56 0.73
C SER A 31 22.28 18.96 -0.62
N PRO A 32 21.80 17.76 -0.97
CA PRO A 32 22.04 17.19 -2.28
C PRO A 32 21.54 18.14 -3.38
N PRO A 33 22.19 18.16 -4.56
CA PRO A 33 21.79 19.05 -5.64
C PRO A 33 20.36 18.75 -6.09
N LEU A 34 19.61 19.80 -6.43
CA LEU A 34 18.20 19.69 -6.86
C LEU A 34 18.02 18.71 -8.04
N ALA A 35 19.00 18.62 -8.93
CA ALA A 35 19.01 17.68 -10.04
C ALA A 35 18.80 16.22 -9.60
N ALA A 36 19.39 15.81 -8.46
CA ALA A 36 19.25 14.45 -7.94
C ALA A 36 17.81 14.11 -7.52
N ALA A 37 16.98 15.12 -7.21
CA ALA A 37 15.57 14.92 -6.90
C ALA A 37 14.76 14.52 -8.14
N TYR A 38 15.15 15.01 -9.33
CA TYR A 38 14.47 14.70 -10.59
C TYR A 38 14.89 13.35 -11.18
N GLU A 39 16.08 12.84 -10.83
CA GLU A 39 16.55 11.51 -11.26
C GLU A 39 15.96 10.37 -10.41
N ARG A 40 15.32 10.69 -9.28
CA ARG A 40 14.73 9.69 -8.41
C ARG A 40 13.47 9.10 -9.06
N SER A 41 13.44 7.77 -9.21
CA SER A 41 12.21 7.06 -9.58
C SER A 41 11.11 7.36 -8.55
N LEU A 42 10.05 8.03 -9.01
CA LEU A 42 8.92 8.41 -8.17
C LEU A 42 8.03 7.21 -7.82
N PHE A 43 8.03 6.20 -8.68
CA PHE A 43 7.29 4.97 -8.52
C PHE A 43 8.27 3.79 -8.44
N GLY A 44 7.93 2.78 -7.65
CA GLY A 44 8.64 1.51 -7.70
C GLY A 44 8.43 0.83 -9.06
N ALA A 45 9.28 -0.14 -9.41
CA ALA A 45 9.00 -1.01 -10.54
C ALA A 45 7.60 -1.61 -10.37
N PRO A 46 6.78 -1.68 -11.43
CA PRO A 46 5.49 -2.35 -11.34
C PRO A 46 5.74 -3.76 -10.81
N ALA A 47 4.97 -4.17 -9.81
CA ALA A 47 4.99 -5.56 -9.37
C ALA A 47 4.75 -6.40 -10.63
N GLN A 48 5.74 -7.22 -10.98
CA GLN A 48 5.64 -8.15 -12.10
C GLN A 48 4.31 -8.86 -11.94
N ALA A 49 3.42 -8.73 -12.94
CA ALA A 49 2.08 -9.29 -12.88
C ALA A 49 2.19 -10.73 -12.37
N GLU A 50 1.74 -10.95 -11.13
CA GLU A 50 1.95 -12.23 -10.47
C GLU A 50 1.32 -13.31 -11.32
N ASP A 51 2.18 -14.19 -11.82
CA ASP A 51 1.89 -15.34 -12.67
C ASP A 51 1.09 -14.98 -13.93
N ALA A 52 1.73 -15.01 -15.09
CA ALA A 52 1.00 -15.02 -16.35
C ALA A 52 -0.04 -16.14 -16.26
N ALA A 53 -1.32 -15.78 -16.31
CA ALA A 53 -2.39 -16.74 -16.15
C ALA A 53 -2.12 -17.94 -17.08
N PRO A 54 -2.30 -19.20 -16.63
CA PRO A 54 -2.09 -20.35 -17.48
C PRO A 54 -2.81 -20.16 -18.81
N GLY A 55 -2.27 -20.64 -19.92
CA GLY A 55 -2.89 -20.46 -21.24
C GLY A 55 -4.30 -21.07 -21.39
N ASP A 56 -4.72 -21.86 -20.39
CA ASP A 56 -6.05 -22.48 -20.27
C ASP A 56 -7.00 -21.68 -19.34
N ALA A 57 -6.52 -20.61 -18.70
CA ALA A 57 -7.36 -19.74 -17.89
C ALA A 57 -8.29 -18.88 -18.79
N PRO A 58 -9.49 -18.54 -18.32
CA PRO A 58 -10.42 -17.70 -19.08
C PRO A 58 -9.82 -16.32 -19.35
N GLU A 59 -9.98 -15.82 -20.57
CA GLU A 59 -9.55 -14.47 -20.91
C GLU A 59 -10.58 -13.45 -20.39
N LEU A 60 -10.16 -12.56 -19.50
CA LEU A 60 -11.04 -11.52 -18.97
C LEU A 60 -11.16 -10.38 -19.99
N VAL A 61 -12.38 -10.10 -20.43
CA VAL A 61 -12.68 -9.00 -21.37
C VAL A 61 -13.02 -7.72 -20.61
N GLY A 62 -13.73 -7.84 -19.49
CA GLY A 62 -14.25 -6.68 -18.76
C GLY A 62 -14.90 -7.05 -17.44
N VAL A 63 -15.17 -6.04 -16.62
CA VAL A 63 -16.00 -6.17 -15.42
C VAL A 63 -17.11 -5.12 -15.51
N VAL A 64 -18.36 -5.51 -15.27
CA VAL A 64 -19.54 -4.63 -15.37
C VAL A 64 -20.33 -4.70 -14.06
N GLY A 65 -20.92 -3.58 -13.63
CA GLY A 65 -21.75 -3.50 -12.43
C GLY A 65 -21.00 -2.95 -11.21
N ARG A 66 -21.60 -3.06 -10.01
CA ARG A 66 -21.00 -2.58 -8.77
C ARG A 66 -20.36 -3.74 -8.00
N LEU A 67 -19.05 -3.62 -7.74
CA LEU A 67 -18.31 -4.59 -6.93
C LEU A 67 -18.98 -4.74 -5.56
N GLY A 68 -19.22 -5.99 -5.15
CA GLY A 68 -19.89 -6.32 -3.89
C GLY A 68 -21.41 -6.23 -3.90
N ALA A 69 -22.05 -5.89 -5.02
CA ALA A 69 -23.50 -5.93 -5.18
C ALA A 69 -23.93 -6.77 -6.38
N ASP A 70 -23.66 -6.30 -7.60
CA ASP A 70 -24.17 -6.87 -8.87
C ASP A 70 -23.07 -6.97 -9.95
N ALA A 71 -21.80 -7.00 -9.56
CA ALA A 71 -20.70 -7.10 -10.51
C ALA A 71 -20.62 -8.47 -11.21
N VAL A 72 -20.40 -8.42 -12.52
CA VAL A 72 -20.18 -9.58 -13.39
C VAL A 72 -18.87 -9.45 -14.16
N ALA A 73 -18.16 -10.56 -14.28
CA ALA A 73 -17.00 -10.70 -15.15
C ALA A 73 -17.47 -11.03 -16.58
N LEU A 74 -17.02 -10.27 -17.57
CA LEU A 74 -17.12 -10.66 -18.97
C LEU A 74 -15.88 -11.45 -19.35
N VAL A 75 -16.03 -12.72 -19.68
CA VAL A 75 -14.94 -13.60 -20.09
C VAL A 75 -15.13 -14.05 -21.53
N ARG A 76 -14.03 -14.25 -22.25
CA ARG A 76 -14.03 -14.91 -23.55
C ARG A 76 -13.77 -16.40 -23.35
N THR A 77 -14.66 -17.24 -23.86
CA THR A 77 -14.53 -18.70 -23.82
C THR A 77 -13.63 -19.19 -24.95
N ALA A 78 -13.20 -20.45 -24.87
CA ALA A 78 -12.40 -21.09 -25.93
C ALA A 78 -13.07 -21.05 -27.33
N ASP A 79 -14.41 -21.05 -27.36
CA ASP A 79 -15.20 -20.92 -28.60
C ASP A 79 -15.23 -19.48 -29.17
N GLY A 80 -14.56 -18.53 -28.51
CA GLY A 80 -14.49 -17.12 -28.90
C GLY A 80 -15.70 -16.28 -28.49
N ALA A 81 -16.71 -16.88 -27.87
CA ALA A 81 -17.89 -16.19 -27.38
C ALA A 81 -17.60 -15.44 -26.07
N THR A 82 -18.30 -14.31 -25.85
CA THR A 82 -18.22 -13.58 -24.58
C THR A 82 -19.36 -14.01 -23.66
N ARG A 83 -19.04 -14.39 -22.43
CA ARG A 83 -20.01 -14.77 -21.40
C ARG A 83 -19.87 -13.90 -20.16
N ALA A 84 -21.00 -13.51 -19.58
CA ALA A 84 -21.05 -12.88 -18.27
C ALA A 84 -21.08 -13.94 -17.17
N LEU A 85 -20.25 -13.77 -16.14
CA LEU A 85 -20.15 -14.65 -14.98
C LEU A 85 -20.30 -13.87 -13.69
N GLN A 86 -21.14 -14.37 -12.80
CA GLN A 86 -21.24 -13.93 -11.40
C GLN A 86 -20.27 -14.71 -10.52
N ILE A 87 -19.98 -14.16 -9.33
CA ILE A 87 -19.17 -14.86 -8.33
C ILE A 87 -19.85 -16.21 -7.99
N GLY A 88 -19.07 -17.28 -8.04
CA GLY A 88 -19.52 -18.65 -7.85
C GLY A 88 -19.88 -19.39 -9.14
N GLU A 89 -20.10 -18.69 -10.26
CA GLU A 89 -20.31 -19.34 -11.55
C GLU A 89 -19.01 -19.88 -12.15
N SER A 90 -19.14 -20.88 -13.04
CA SER A 90 -18.02 -21.57 -13.66
C SER A 90 -18.05 -21.53 -15.18
N VAL A 91 -16.88 -21.52 -15.79
CA VAL A 91 -16.64 -21.55 -17.23
C VAL A 91 -15.38 -22.37 -17.51
N ASP A 92 -15.40 -23.26 -18.50
CA ASP A 92 -14.22 -24.03 -18.92
C ASP A 92 -13.48 -24.72 -17.75
N GLY A 93 -14.21 -25.15 -16.71
CA GLY A 93 -13.67 -25.78 -15.51
C GLY A 93 -13.10 -24.83 -14.45
N TRP A 94 -13.13 -23.52 -14.69
CA TRP A 94 -12.72 -22.46 -13.77
C TRP A 94 -13.93 -21.79 -13.13
N GLN A 95 -13.91 -21.64 -11.80
CA GLN A 95 -14.95 -20.95 -11.05
C GLN A 95 -14.50 -19.52 -10.72
N LEU A 96 -15.38 -18.53 -10.92
CA LEU A 96 -15.11 -17.15 -10.51
C LEU A 96 -15.22 -17.05 -8.98
N ALA A 97 -14.10 -16.87 -8.29
CA ALA A 97 -14.05 -16.82 -6.83
C ALA A 97 -14.25 -15.41 -6.28
N SER A 98 -13.66 -14.39 -6.92
CA SER A 98 -13.79 -13.00 -6.52
C SER A 98 -13.44 -12.03 -7.65
N LEU A 99 -13.98 -10.82 -7.56
CA LEU A 99 -13.76 -9.73 -8.51
C LEU A 99 -13.00 -8.57 -7.86
N ALA A 100 -12.06 -7.99 -8.61
CA ALA A 100 -11.38 -6.75 -8.31
C ALA A 100 -11.66 -5.70 -9.40
N ILE A 101 -11.20 -4.47 -9.18
CA ILE A 101 -11.38 -3.36 -10.13
C ILE A 101 -10.65 -3.64 -11.44
N ASP A 102 -9.48 -4.26 -11.37
CA ASP A 102 -8.55 -4.43 -12.48
C ASP A 102 -8.33 -5.91 -12.86
N ALA A 103 -8.98 -6.85 -12.17
CA ALA A 103 -8.76 -8.27 -12.34
C ALA A 103 -9.93 -9.14 -11.85
N ALA A 104 -9.98 -10.38 -12.32
CA ALA A 104 -10.85 -11.43 -11.81
C ALA A 104 -10.00 -12.57 -11.25
N PHE A 105 -10.45 -13.16 -10.15
CA PHE A 105 -9.79 -14.32 -9.55
C PHE A 105 -10.59 -15.58 -9.84
N PHE A 106 -9.96 -16.51 -10.53
CA PHE A 106 -10.55 -17.80 -10.85
C PHE A 106 -9.90 -18.90 -10.02
N THR A 107 -10.68 -19.93 -9.70
CA THR A 107 -10.21 -21.10 -8.98
C THR A 107 -10.59 -22.37 -9.72
N ARG A 108 -9.67 -23.33 -9.76
CA ARG A 108 -9.90 -24.68 -10.26
C ARG A 108 -9.26 -25.68 -9.31
N GLY A 109 -10.08 -26.30 -8.46
CA GLY A 109 -9.58 -27.15 -7.37
C GLY A 109 -8.69 -26.37 -6.41
N ALA A 110 -7.42 -26.77 -6.30
CA ALA A 110 -6.42 -26.08 -5.47
C ALA A 110 -5.69 -24.92 -6.18
N GLN A 111 -5.90 -24.75 -7.49
CA GLN A 111 -5.28 -23.69 -8.27
C GLN A 111 -6.12 -22.41 -8.17
N ARG A 112 -5.49 -21.28 -7.85
CA ARG A 112 -6.09 -19.95 -7.91
C ARG A 112 -5.26 -19.08 -8.82
N VAL A 113 -5.89 -18.45 -9.80
CA VAL A 113 -5.25 -17.56 -10.77
C VAL A 113 -5.88 -16.18 -10.72
N ARG A 114 -5.05 -15.16 -10.87
CA ARG A 114 -5.48 -13.78 -11.08
C ARG A 114 -5.39 -13.46 -12.57
N VAL A 115 -6.51 -13.13 -13.19
CA VAL A 115 -6.56 -12.71 -14.60
C VAL A 115 -6.75 -11.20 -14.64
N PRO A 116 -5.75 -10.42 -15.08
CA PRO A 116 -5.87 -8.97 -15.19
C PRO A 116 -6.77 -8.58 -16.38
N LEU A 117 -7.35 -7.39 -16.31
CA LEU A 117 -7.98 -6.77 -17.48
C LEU A 117 -6.92 -6.46 -18.55
N PRO A 118 -7.27 -6.56 -19.85
CA PRO A 118 -6.39 -6.14 -20.92
C PRO A 118 -6.09 -4.65 -20.77
N ALA A 119 -4.81 -4.29 -20.78
CA ALA A 119 -4.41 -2.90 -20.89
C ALA A 119 -4.81 -2.40 -22.29
N GLY A 120 -5.70 -1.40 -22.32
CA GLY A 120 -6.12 -0.73 -23.55
C GLY A 120 -5.04 0.17 -24.16
#